data_AF-A0AAN4ZMI0-F1
#
_entry.id   AF-A0AAN4ZMI0-F1
#
_cell.length_a   1.000
_cell.length_b   1.000
_cell.length_c   1.000
_cell.angle_alpha   90.00
_cell.angle_beta   90.00
_cell.angle_gamma   90.00
#
_symmetry.space_group_name_H-M   'P 1'
#
loop_
_entity.id
_entity.type
_entity.pdbx_description
1 polymer ?
#
loop_
_entity_poly.entity_id
_entity_poly.type
_entity_poly.pdbx_seq_one_letter_code
_entity_poly.pdbx_strand_id
1 'polypeptide(L)'
;LRGIYGLVVAMVLRNKVKPTSSGEYDLYKGFSHLAAGLTCGLCGLGAGYAIGIVGDAGVRGNAQQPRLFVGMILILIFSEV
;
A
#
# COMPACT_ATOMS: atom_id res chain seq x y z
N LEU A 1 -7.13 4.02 2.83
CA LEU A 1 -7.47 2.57 2.68
C LEU A 1 -6.24 1.64 2.59
N ARG A 2 -5.05 2.16 2.28
CA ARG A 2 -3.85 1.34 1.99
C ARG A 2 -3.22 0.59 3.16
N GLY A 3 -3.17 1.20 4.35
CA GLY A 3 -2.63 0.54 5.54
C GLY A 3 -3.46 -0.67 5.99
N ILE A 4 -4.78 -0.61 5.81
CA ILE A 4 -5.70 -1.70 6.13
C ILE A 4 -5.52 -2.89 5.18
N TYR A 5 -5.29 -2.66 3.88
CA TYR A 5 -4.96 -3.75 2.95
C TYR A 5 -3.64 -4.46 3.33
N GLY A 6 -2.60 -3.69 3.67
CA GLY A 6 -1.33 -4.25 4.17
C GLY A 6 -1.50 -5.04 5.47
N LEU A 7 -2.31 -4.54 6.40
CA LEU A 7 -2.65 -5.22 7.65
C LEU A 7 -3.37 -6.56 7.41
N VAL A 8 -4.36 -6.58 6.50
CA VAL A 8 -5.09 -7.81 6.15
C VAL A 8 -4.14 -8.83 5.51
N VAL A 9 -3.28 -8.41 4.58
CA VAL A 9 -2.29 -9.29 3.95
C VAL A 9 -1.31 -9.85 4.99
N ALA A 10 -0.83 -9.03 5.92
CA ALA A 10 0.03 -9.48 7.01
C ALA A 10 -0.66 -10.51 7.91
N MET A 11 -1.96 -10.34 8.20
CA MET A 11 -2.74 -11.28 9.00
C MET A 11 -2.99 -12.61 8.28
N VAL A 12 -3.24 -12.57 6.96
CA VAL A 12 -3.37 -13.78 6.13
C VAL A 12 -2.04 -14.53 6.03
N LEU A 13 -0.92 -13.81 5.87
CA LEU A 13 0.42 -14.40 5.86
C LEU A 13 0.75 -15.07 7.19
N ARG A 14 0.48 -14.40 8.32
CA ARG A 14 0.67 -14.96 9.67
C ARG A 14 -0.09 -16.28 9.85
N ASN A 15 -1.32 -16.38 9.36
CA ASN A 15 -2.12 -17.61 9.44
C ASN A 15 -1.57 -18.76 8.58
N LYS A 16 -0.76 -18.46 7.56
CA LYS A 16 -0.13 -19.45 6.67
C LYS A 16 1.24 -19.91 7.13
N VAL A 17 1.89 -19.19 8.05
CA VAL A 17 3.17 -19.58 8.68
C VAL A 17 2.89 -20.71 9.67
N LYS A 18 3.20 -21.96 9.28
CA LYS A 18 3.12 -23.13 10.16
C LYS A 18 4.49 -23.41 10.82
N PRO A 19 4.52 -23.93 12.06
CA PRO A 19 5.77 -24.29 12.73
C PRO A 19 6.51 -25.42 11.98
N THR A 20 7.84 -25.30 11.90
CA THR A 20 8.74 -26.16 11.12
C THR A 20 8.81 -27.64 11.59
N SER A 21 8.08 -27.98 12.66
CA SER A 21 8.06 -29.30 13.31
C SER A 21 7.56 -30.44 12.42
N SER A 22 6.97 -30.14 11.25
CA SER A 22 6.43 -31.13 10.30
C SER A 22 7.17 -31.19 8.96
N GLY A 23 8.35 -30.57 8.82
CA GLY A 23 9.18 -30.66 7.59
C GLY A 23 8.57 -29.98 6.35
N GLU A 24 7.46 -29.25 6.50
CA GLU A 24 6.65 -28.71 5.39
C GLU A 24 6.93 -27.21 5.09
N TYR A 25 7.87 -26.61 5.81
CA TYR A 25 8.25 -25.20 5.68
C TYR A 25 9.62 -25.08 5.01
N ASP A 26 9.61 -25.22 3.69
CA ASP A 26 10.80 -25.07 2.86
C ASP A 26 11.33 -23.62 2.88
N LEU A 27 12.65 -23.45 2.77
CA LEU A 27 13.31 -22.13 2.74
C LEU A 27 12.69 -21.24 1.65
N TYR A 28 12.31 -21.85 0.52
CA TYR A 28 11.64 -21.18 -0.59
C TYR A 28 10.29 -20.53 -0.20
N LYS A 29 9.49 -21.21 0.64
CA LYS A 29 8.23 -20.65 1.18
C LYS A 29 8.51 -19.45 2.08
N GLY A 30 9.54 -19.53 2.92
CA GLY A 30 9.97 -18.42 3.77
C GLY A 30 10.35 -17.16 2.98
N PHE A 31 11.19 -17.32 1.95
CA PHE A 31 11.56 -16.22 1.06
C PHE A 31 10.37 -15.69 0.24
N SER A 32 9.47 -16.56 -0.20
CA SER A 32 8.24 -16.18 -0.91
C SER A 32 7.32 -15.31 -0.03
N HIS A 33 7.14 -15.67 1.24
CA HIS A 33 6.34 -14.87 2.18
C HIS A 33 6.99 -13.52 2.50
N LEU A 34 8.31 -13.46 2.64
CA LEU A 34 9.05 -12.21 2.82
C LEU A 34 8.92 -11.30 1.58
N ALA A 35 9.12 -11.86 0.39
CA ALA A 35 9.00 -11.13 -0.87
C ALA A 35 7.58 -10.60 -1.11
N ALA A 36 6.56 -11.38 -0.75
CA ALA A 36 5.16 -10.96 -0.82
C ALA A 36 4.88 -9.76 0.10
N GLY A 37 5.36 -9.81 1.34
CA GLY A 37 5.24 -8.70 2.29
C GLY A 37 5.97 -7.44 1.82
N LEU A 38 7.20 -7.58 1.32
CA LEU A 38 8.03 -6.47 0.86
C LEU A 38 7.45 -5.79 -0.39
N THR A 39 6.96 -6.58 -1.35
CA THR A 39 6.33 -6.05 -2.58
C THR A 39 5.06 -5.27 -2.25
N CYS A 40 4.15 -5.86 -1.46
CA CYS A 40 2.93 -5.15 -1.03
C CYS A 40 3.23 -3.88 -0.23
N GLY A 41 4.23 -3.92 0.65
CA GLY A 41 4.65 -2.77 1.46
C GLY A 41 5.21 -1.62 0.61
N LEU A 42 6.11 -1.93 -0.34
CA LEU A 42 6.73 -0.93 -1.22
C LEU A 42 5.72 -0.29 -2.18
N CYS A 43 4.78 -1.06 -2.74
CA CYS A 43 3.70 -0.51 -3.56
C CYS A 43 2.82 0.47 -2.76
N GLY A 44 2.48 0.13 -1.51
CA GLY A 44 1.71 0.99 -0.62
C GLY A 44 2.44 2.29 -0.24
N LEU A 45 3.76 2.23 -0.05
CA LEU A 45 4.59 3.39 0.27
C LEU A 45 4.69 4.34 -0.92
N GLY A 46 4.96 3.82 -2.12
CA GLY A 46 5.07 4.63 -3.34
C GLY A 46 3.76 5.36 -3.66
N ALA A 47 2.63 4.69 -3.53
CA ALA A 47 1.34 5.32 -3.78
C ALA A 47 0.95 6.34 -2.70
N GLY A 48 1.29 6.07 -1.43
CA GLY A 48 1.13 7.04 -0.35
C GLY A 48 2.00 8.30 -0.55
N TYR A 49 3.19 8.14 -1.09
CA TYR A 49 4.09 9.25 -1.42
C TYR A 49 3.53 10.14 -2.54
N ALA A 50 3.02 9.55 -3.62
CA ALA A 50 2.39 10.29 -4.71
C ALA A 50 1.15 11.07 -4.23
N ILE A 51 0.30 10.44 -3.41
CA ILE A 51 -0.86 11.10 -2.80
C ILE A 51 -0.44 12.26 -1.89
N GLY A 52 0.61 12.09 -1.09
CA GLY A 52 1.11 13.14 -0.21
C GLY A 52 1.53 14.39 -0.96
N ILE A 53 2.27 14.23 -2.06
CA ILE A 53 2.71 15.35 -2.91
C ILE A 53 1.53 16.03 -3.60
N VAL A 54 0.61 15.24 -4.17
CA VAL A 54 -0.58 15.78 -4.85
C VAL A 54 -1.50 16.48 -3.86
N GLY A 55 -1.65 15.97 -2.64
CA GLY A 55 -2.43 16.60 -1.59
C GLY A 55 -1.85 17.95 -1.18
N ASP A 56 -0.53 18.02 -0.96
CA ASP A 56 0.16 19.26 -0.60
C ASP A 56 0.08 20.33 -1.71
N ALA A 57 0.33 19.96 -2.96
CA ALA A 57 0.16 20.85 -4.10
C ALA A 57 -1.31 21.21 -4.36
N GLY A 58 -2.21 20.25 -4.19
CA GLY A 58 -3.64 20.37 -4.43
C GLY A 58 -4.33 21.30 -3.45
N VAL A 59 -3.96 21.27 -2.16
CA VAL A 59 -4.48 22.20 -1.14
C VAL A 59 -4.09 23.64 -1.47
N ARG A 60 -2.83 23.87 -1.88
CA ARG A 60 -2.37 25.21 -2.32
C ARG A 60 -3.09 25.70 -3.58
N GLY A 61 -3.30 24.82 -4.56
CA GLY A 61 -4.04 25.15 -5.78
C GLY A 61 -5.54 25.41 -5.52
N ASN A 62 -6.16 24.62 -4.63
CA ASN A 62 -7.57 24.77 -4.26
C ASN A 62 -7.83 26.09 -3.51
N ALA A 63 -6.86 26.57 -2.72
CA ALA A 63 -6.95 27.86 -2.03
C ALA A 63 -6.98 29.05 -3.00
N GLN A 64 -6.32 28.93 -4.16
CA GLN A 64 -6.32 29.99 -5.19
C GLN A 64 -7.52 29.91 -6.12
N GLN A 65 -7.94 28.70 -6.52
CA GLN A 65 -9.16 28.50 -7.31
C GLN A 65 -9.92 27.24 -6.86
N PRO A 66 -11.12 27.39 -6.24
CA PRO A 66 -11.90 26.25 -5.74
C PRO A 66 -12.41 25.32 -6.85
N ARG A 67 -12.34 25.76 -8.12
CA ARG A 67 -12.72 24.96 -9.31
C ARG A 67 -11.74 23.81 -9.60
N LEU A 68 -10.52 23.85 -9.04
CA LEU A 68 -9.50 22.81 -9.17
C LEU A 68 -9.74 21.59 -8.26
N PHE A 69 -10.72 21.67 -7.35
CA PHE A 69 -11.04 20.62 -6.40
C PHE A 69 -11.34 19.27 -7.07
N VAL A 70 -12.10 19.28 -8.16
CA VAL A 70 -12.46 18.08 -8.91
C VAL A 70 -11.23 17.43 -9.56
N GLY A 71 -10.31 18.24 -10.11
CA GLY A 71 -9.06 17.76 -10.69
C GLY A 71 -8.15 17.11 -9.66
N MET A 72 -8.04 17.71 -8.47
CA MET A 72 -7.29 17.13 -7.34
C MET A 72 -7.87 15.78 -6.91
N ILE A 73 -9.20 15.67 -6.78
CA ILE A 73 -9.86 14.39 -6.43
C ILE A 73 -9.60 13.32 -7.48
N LEU A 74 -9.67 13.65 -8.77
CA LEU A 74 -9.39 12.69 -9.83
C LEU A 74 -7.96 12.14 -9.76
N ILE A 75 -6.97 13.00 -9.47
CA ILE A 75 -5.57 12.57 -9.31
C ILE A 75 -5.40 11.69 -8.06
N LEU A 76 -6.08 12.03 -6.96
CA LEU A 76 -6.07 11.22 -5.74
C LEU A 76 -6.69 9.83 -5.96
N ILE A 77 -7.73 9.71 -6.80
CA ILE A 77 -8.34 8.42 -7.15
C ILE A 77 -7.42 7.58 -8.04
N PHE A 78 -6.81 8.15 -9.07
CA PHE A 78 -5.84 7.41 -9.90
C PHE A 78 -4.57 7.04 -9.12
N SER A 79 -4.20 7.84 -8.14
CA SER A 79 -3.12 7.51 -7.22
C SER A 79 -3.55 6.50 -6.17
N GLU A 80 -4.84 6.15 -6.04
CA GLU A 80 -5.42 5.12 -5.14
C GLU A 80 -5.42 3.70 -5.75
N VAL A 81 -5.51 3.60 -7.07
CA VAL A 81 -5.54 2.33 -7.83
C VAL A 81 -4.14 1.89 -8.21
#